data_AF-A0A927BQ71-F1
#
_entry.id   AF-A0A927BQ71-F1
#
_cell.length_a   1.000
_cell.length_b   1.000
_cell.length_c   1.000
_cell.angle_alpha   90.00
_cell.angle_beta   90.00
_cell.angle_gamma   90.00
#
_symmetry.space_group_name_H-M   'P 1'
#
loop_
_entity.id
_entity.type
_entity.pdbx_description
1 polymer ?
#
loop_
_entity_poly.entity_id
_entity_poly.type
_entity_poly.pdbx_seq_one_letter_code
_entity_poly.pdbx_strand_id
1 'polypeptide(L)'
;MRADSDVDLAFISEGAHTPYRVFEVAAQVADCLKRDVDLVEFLQASTVFQAQVVGSGELLLDEDPTRRSYLFMQALKAYAMLNEERHEILVRRGFIKEGAANGCADQQDGHY
;
A
#
# COMPACT_ATOMS: atom_id res chain seq x y z
N MET A 1 8.90 -14.64 -6.77
CA MET A 1 9.86 -14.15 -5.74
C MET A 1 11.27 -14.53 -6.17
N ARG A 2 12.25 -13.63 -6.05
CA ARG A 2 13.65 -13.97 -6.37
C ARG A 2 14.27 -14.74 -5.20
N ALA A 3 15.30 -15.54 -5.45
CA ALA A 3 15.89 -16.40 -4.42
C ALA A 3 16.71 -15.59 -3.39
N ASP A 4 17.20 -14.42 -3.80
CA ASP A 4 18.02 -13.48 -3.03
C ASP A 4 17.21 -12.32 -2.44
N SER A 5 15.89 -12.29 -2.62
CA SER A 5 15.06 -11.22 -2.04
C SER A 5 14.66 -11.55 -0.61
N ASP A 6 14.49 -10.50 0.19
CA ASP A 6 13.90 -10.60 1.52
C ASP A 6 12.42 -10.98 1.42
N VAL A 7 11.85 -11.40 2.55
CA VAL A 7 10.44 -11.73 2.70
C VAL A 7 9.74 -10.61 3.47
N ASP A 8 8.98 -9.78 2.77
CA ASP A 8 8.12 -8.78 3.40
C ASP A 8 6.85 -9.44 3.96
N LEU A 9 6.59 -9.26 5.25
CA LEU A 9 5.39 -9.75 5.93
C LEU A 9 4.67 -8.61 6.64
N ALA A 10 3.37 -8.48 6.39
CA ALA A 10 2.51 -7.58 7.13
C ALA A 10 1.55 -8.37 8.01
N PHE A 11 1.32 -7.90 9.24
CA PHE A 11 0.36 -8.50 10.15
C PHE A 11 -0.60 -7.47 10.74
N ILE A 12 -1.80 -7.94 11.10
CA ILE A 12 -2.80 -7.21 11.86
C ILE A 12 -2.97 -7.95 13.17
N SER A 13 -2.89 -7.24 14.29
CA SER A 13 -3.08 -7.82 15.62
C SER A 13 -3.99 -6.96 16.48
N GLU A 14 -4.35 -7.50 17.65
CA GLU A 14 -5.00 -6.74 18.70
C GLU A 14 -3.98 -6.24 19.71
N GLY A 15 -4.05 -4.95 20.03
CA GLY A 15 -3.12 -4.31 20.97
C GLY A 15 -1.82 -3.86 20.32
N ALA A 16 -1.06 -3.04 21.05
CA ALA A 16 0.21 -2.51 20.58
C ALA A 16 1.34 -3.48 20.88
N HIS A 17 2.22 -3.72 19.91
CA HIS A 17 3.46 -4.44 20.12
C HIS A 17 4.64 -3.48 20.24
N THR A 18 5.60 -3.81 21.11
CA THR A 18 6.84 -3.06 21.16
C THR A 18 7.67 -3.36 19.91
N PRO A 19 8.43 -2.39 19.38
CA PRO A 19 9.33 -2.63 18.24
C PRO A 19 10.30 -3.78 18.48
N TYR A 20 10.79 -3.92 19.73
CA TYR A 20 11.65 -5.02 20.13
C TYR A 20 10.96 -6.39 19.97
N ARG A 21 9.67 -6.49 20.35
CA ARG A 21 8.93 -7.75 20.21
C ARG A 21 8.71 -8.12 18.74
N VAL A 22 8.38 -7.12 17.90
CA VAL A 22 8.22 -7.34 16.45
C VAL A 22 9.55 -7.81 15.84
N PHE A 23 10.66 -7.19 16.23
CA PHE A 23 12.01 -7.59 15.80
C PHE A 23 12.36 -9.03 16.20
N GLU A 24 12.09 -9.44 17.45
CA GLU A 24 12.32 -10.82 17.89
C GLU A 24 11.54 -11.84 17.06
N VAL A 25 10.27 -11.54 16.76
CA VAL A 25 9.42 -12.43 15.94
C VAL A 25 9.93 -12.49 14.50
N ALA A 26 10.31 -11.35 13.92
CA ALA A 26 10.90 -11.29 12.58
C ALA A 26 12.13 -12.19 12.48
N ALA A 27 13.04 -12.12 13.47
CA ALA A 27 14.25 -12.95 13.52
C ALA A 27 13.94 -14.45 13.63
N GLN A 28 12.91 -14.83 14.40
CA GLN A 28 12.47 -16.23 14.51
C GLN A 28 11.90 -16.75 13.19
N VAL A 29 11.09 -15.94 12.51
CA VAL A 29 10.54 -16.30 11.19
C VAL A 29 11.66 -16.39 10.15
N ALA A 30 12.64 -15.48 10.19
CA ALA A 30 13.80 -15.50 9.31
C ALA A 30 14.63 -16.78 9.48
N ASP A 31 14.87 -17.21 10.72
CA ASP A 31 15.59 -18.46 11.00
C ASP A 31 14.82 -19.69 10.49
N CYS A 32 13.49 -19.69 10.58
CA CYS A 32 12.65 -20.75 10.01
C CYS A 32 12.70 -20.78 8.48
N LEU A 33 12.67 -19.62 7.83
CA LEU A 33 12.65 -19.50 6.37
C LEU A 33 14.05 -19.57 5.74
N LYS A 34 15.12 -19.45 6.55
CA LYS A 34 16.52 -19.30 6.11
C LYS A 34 16.69 -18.14 5.13
N ARG A 35 15.94 -17.06 5.35
CA ARG A 35 15.88 -15.85 4.53
C ARG A 35 15.57 -14.66 5.43
N ASP A 36 16.04 -13.47 5.05
CA ASP A 36 15.74 -12.25 5.79
C ASP A 36 14.24 -11.92 5.68
N VAL A 37 13.69 -11.39 6.78
CA VAL A 37 12.25 -11.13 6.94
C VAL A 37 12.06 -9.72 7.48
N ASP A 38 11.32 -8.90 6.74
CA ASP A 38 10.83 -7.61 7.19
C ASP A 38 9.40 -7.77 7.68
N LEU A 39 9.22 -7.74 9.01
CA LEU A 39 7.91 -7.87 9.63
C LEU A 39 7.35 -6.50 10.02
N VAL A 40 6.19 -6.15 9.47
CA VAL A 40 5.55 -4.85 9.65
C VAL A 40 4.16 -4.99 10.24
N GLU A 41 3.88 -4.21 11.29
CA GLU A 41 2.53 -4.06 11.81
C GLU A 41 1.72 -3.14 10.90
N PHE A 42 0.67 -3.67 10.27
CA PHE A 42 -0.10 -2.98 9.24
C PHE A 42 -0.64 -1.63 9.72
N LEU A 43 -1.12 -1.55 10.96
CA LEU A 43 -1.69 -0.33 11.53
C LEU A 43 -0.65 0.76 11.83
N GLN A 44 0.63 0.40 12.00
CA GLN A 44 1.72 1.35 12.24
C GLN A 44 2.44 1.77 10.95
N ALA A 45 2.20 1.05 9.85
CA ALA A 45 2.79 1.35 8.56
C ALA A 45 2.30 2.69 7.98
N SER A 46 3.14 3.29 7.12
CA SER A 46 2.71 4.47 6.36
C SER A 46 1.54 4.17 5.44
N THR A 47 0.69 5.16 5.16
CA THR A 47 -0.47 5.01 4.26
C THR A 47 -0.10 4.47 2.88
N VAL A 48 1.05 4.87 2.33
CA VAL A 48 1.55 4.36 1.05
C VAL A 48 1.87 2.87 1.16
N PHE A 49 2.54 2.46 2.24
CA PHE A 49 2.93 1.07 2.44
C PHE A 49 1.72 0.17 2.74
N GLN A 50 0.73 0.67 3.51
CA GLN A 50 -0.54 -0.01 3.70
C GLN A 50 -1.24 -0.26 2.35
N ALA A 51 -1.32 0.74 1.47
CA ALA A 51 -1.92 0.58 0.15
C ALA A 51 -1.17 -0.44 -0.72
N GLN A 52 0.16 -0.50 -0.61
CA GLN A 52 0.97 -1.54 -1.27
C GLN A 52 0.62 -2.93 -0.74
N VAL A 53 0.55 -3.12 0.58
CA VAL A 53 0.13 -4.41 1.19
C VAL A 53 -1.26 -4.81 0.69
N VAL A 54 -2.21 -3.88 0.64
CA VAL A 54 -3.58 -4.17 0.14
C VAL A 54 -3.59 -4.53 -1.36
N GLY A 55 -2.78 -3.84 -2.17
CA GLY A 55 -2.80 -3.97 -3.63
C GLY A 55 -1.97 -5.14 -4.18
N SER A 56 -0.89 -5.52 -3.52
CA SER A 56 0.04 -6.56 -4.00
C SER A 56 0.30 -7.68 -3.00
N GLY A 57 -0.20 -7.58 -1.77
CA GLY A 57 -0.01 -8.62 -0.76
C GLY A 57 -0.78 -9.89 -1.06
N GLU A 58 -0.21 -11.02 -0.64
CA GLU A 58 -0.87 -12.32 -0.66
C GLU A 58 -1.35 -12.67 0.76
N LEU A 59 -2.61 -13.09 0.89
CA LEU A 59 -3.21 -13.41 2.19
C LEU A 59 -2.74 -14.79 2.67
N LEU A 60 -1.98 -14.83 3.75
CA LEU A 60 -1.48 -16.08 4.34
C LEU A 60 -2.42 -16.67 5.41
N LEU A 61 -2.99 -15.81 6.25
CA LEU A 61 -3.88 -16.19 7.36
C LEU A 61 -4.90 -15.08 7.59
N ASP A 62 -6.15 -15.45 7.90
CA ASP A 62 -7.24 -14.51 8.17
C ASP A 62 -8.25 -15.09 9.16
N GLU A 63 -8.17 -14.65 10.41
CA GLU A 63 -9.08 -15.07 11.47
C GLU A 63 -10.33 -14.18 11.56
N ASP A 64 -10.24 -12.94 11.07
CA ASP A 64 -11.36 -11.98 11.03
C ASP A 64 -11.40 -11.22 9.69
N PRO A 65 -12.01 -11.83 8.65
CA PRO A 65 -12.11 -11.23 7.32
C PRO A 65 -12.88 -9.91 7.31
N THR A 66 -13.83 -9.74 8.23
CA THR A 66 -14.64 -8.51 8.34
C THR A 66 -13.76 -7.35 8.79
N ARG A 67 -12.99 -7.56 9.87
CA ARG A 67 -12.04 -6.57 10.37
C ARG A 67 -10.98 -6.26 9.34
N ARG A 68 -10.39 -7.26 8.69
CA ARG A 68 -9.39 -7.04 7.62
C ARG A 68 -9.97 -6.19 6.50
N SER A 69 -11.18 -6.51 6.03
CA SER A 69 -11.84 -5.75 4.96
C SER A 69 -12.07 -4.29 5.35
N TYR A 70 -12.50 -4.03 6.58
CA TYR A 70 -12.69 -2.67 7.09
C TYR A 70 -11.37 -1.89 7.15
N LEU A 71 -10.29 -2.51 7.63
CA LEU A 71 -8.97 -1.87 7.69
C LEU A 71 -8.40 -1.60 6.29
N PHE A 72 -8.59 -2.53 5.35
CA PHE A 72 -8.13 -2.37 3.97
C PHE A 72 -8.87 -1.24 3.26
N MET A 73 -10.19 -1.14 3.44
CA MET A 73 -10.97 -0.01 2.91
C MET A 73 -10.49 1.33 3.48
N GLN A 74 -10.19 1.40 4.78
CA GLN A 74 -9.66 2.62 5.39
C GLN A 74 -8.29 3.00 4.84
N ALA A 75 -7.39 2.04 4.67
CA ALA A 75 -6.06 2.28 4.09
C ALA A 75 -6.16 2.84 2.66
N LEU A 76 -7.01 2.24 1.81
CA LEU A 76 -7.20 2.72 0.45
C LEU A 76 -7.83 4.12 0.41
N LYS A 77 -8.80 4.40 1.30
CA LYS A 77 -9.38 5.75 1.42
C LYS A 77 -8.32 6.77 1.82
N ALA A 78 -7.52 6.48 2.85
CA ALA A 78 -6.45 7.36 3.32
C ALA A 78 -5.41 7.60 2.22
N TYR A 79 -5.09 6.55 1.43
CA TYR A 79 -4.16 6.66 0.31
C TYR A 79 -4.71 7.52 -0.83
N ALA A 80 -5.99 7.41 -1.16
CA ALA A 80 -6.63 8.30 -2.14
C ALA A 80 -6.55 9.77 -1.72
N MET A 81 -6.89 10.08 -0.46
CA MET A 81 -6.80 11.44 0.08
C MET A 81 -5.36 11.98 0.07
N LEU A 82 -4.40 11.17 0.51
CA LEU A 82 -2.98 11.54 0.47
C LEU A 82 -2.51 11.84 -0.96
N ASN A 83 -3.00 11.11 -1.95
CA ASN A 83 -2.64 11.33 -3.35
C ASN A 83 -3.27 12.60 -3.92
N GLU A 84 -4.50 12.94 -3.53
CA GLU A 84 -5.13 14.23 -3.88
C GLU A 84 -4.30 15.39 -3.35
N GLU A 85 -3.90 15.35 -2.06
CA GLU A 85 -3.03 16.37 -1.45
C GLU A 85 -1.65 16.45 -2.12
N ARG A 86 -1.06 15.29 -2.45
CA ARG A 86 0.24 15.23 -3.14
C ARG A 86 0.16 15.74 -4.58
N HIS A 87 -0.96 15.55 -5.27
CA HIS A 87 -1.11 15.96 -6.65
C HIS A 87 -0.85 17.47 -6.80
N GLU A 88 -1.43 18.28 -5.93
CA GLU A 88 -1.22 19.72 -5.92
C GLU A 88 0.25 20.12 -5.74
N ILE A 89 0.97 19.42 -4.85
CA ILE A 89 2.39 19.68 -4.60
C ILE A 89 3.24 19.27 -5.81
N LEU A 90 2.96 18.12 -6.41
CA LEU A 90 3.70 17.58 -7.54
C LEU A 90 3.48 18.41 -8.81
N VAL A 91 2.26 18.90 -9.02
CA VAL A 91 1.93 19.86 -10.08
C VAL A 91 2.65 21.19 -9.85
N ARG A 92 2.55 21.77 -8.65
CA ARG A 92 3.22 23.04 -8.30
C ARG A 92 4.74 22.98 -8.49
N ARG A 93 5.35 21.83 -8.16
CA ARG A 93 6.79 21.62 -8.30
C ARG A 93 7.20 21.16 -9.71
N GLY A 94 6.26 21.05 -10.65
CA GLY A 94 6.52 20.71 -12.05
C GLY A 94 6.92 19.24 -12.30
N PHE A 95 6.74 18.36 -11.32
CA PHE A 95 7.01 16.93 -11.48
C PHE A 95 5.93 16.21 -12.28
N ILE A 96 4.71 16.74 -12.28
CA ILE A 96 3.59 16.27 -13.08
C ILE A 96 3.07 17.46 -13.89
N LYS A 97 2.93 17.29 -15.21
CA LYS A 97 2.21 18.25 -16.05
C LYS A 97 0.71 18.00 -15.85
N GLU A 98 -0.06 19.04 -15.55
CA GLU A 98 -1.53 18.94 -15.65
C GLU A 98 -1.86 18.42 -17.04
N GLY A 99 -2.67 17.36 -17.09
CA GLY A 99 -3.07 16.75 -18.35
C GLY A 99 -3.64 17.84 -19.25
N ALA A 100 -3.14 17.90 -20.49
CA ALA A 100 -3.73 18.74 -21.52
C ALA A 100 -5.21 18.36 -21.65
N ALA A 101 -6.09 19.16 -21.05
CA ALA A 101 -7.50 19.18 -21.37
C ALA A 101 -7.62 19.80 -22.76
N ASN A 102 -7.39 19.02 -23.82
CA ASN A 102 -7.62 19.34 -25.23
C ASN A 102 -7.64 18.02 -26.01
N GLY A 103 -8.70 17.58 -26.67
CA GLY A 103 -10.05 18.11 -26.79
C GLY A 103 -10.96 16.99 -27.29
N CYS A 104 -12.20 16.98 -26.80
CA CYS A 104 -13.32 16.43 -27.56
C CYS A 104 -14.35 17.57 -27.60
N ALA A 105 -13.98 18.62 -28.33
CA ALA A 105 -14.92 19.60 -28.82
C ALA A 105 -15.43 19.07 -30.16
N ASP A 106 -16.72 18.76 -30.16
CA ASP A 106 -17.67 18.84 -31.25
C ASP A 106 -17.10 19.38 -32.58
N GLN A 107 -17.08 18.51 -33.60
CA GLN A 107 -17.16 18.91 -35.00
C GLN A 107 -18.30 18.12 -35.63
N GLN A 108 -19.48 18.74 -35.62
CA GLN A 108 -20.46 18.55 -36.68
C GLN A 108 -19.84 19.12 -37.97
N ASP A 109 -19.74 18.31 -39.02
CA ASP A 109 -20.18 18.64 -40.39
C ASP A 109 -19.64 17.63 -41.43
N GLY A 110 -20.54 17.13 -42.28
CA GLY A 110 -20.22 16.86 -43.69
C GLY A 110 -20.20 15.41 -44.20
N HIS A 111 -21.33 15.00 -44.78
CA HIS A 111 -21.47 14.27 -46.06
C HIS A 111 -20.58 13.04 -46.36
N TYR A 112 -21.19 11.84 -46.35
CA TYR A 112 -21.66 11.13 -47.56
C TYR A 112 -22.61 9.99 -47.18
#